data_AF-A0AA89ASE2-F1
#
_entry.id   AF-A0AA89ASE2-F1
#
_cell.length_a   1.000
_cell.length_b   1.000
_cell.length_c   1.000
_cell.angle_alpha   90.00
_cell.angle_beta   90.00
_cell.angle_gamma   90.00
#
_symmetry.space_group_name_H-M   'P 1'
#
loop_
_entity.id
_entity.type
_entity.pdbx_description
1 polymer ?
#
loop_
_entity_poly.entity_id
_entity_poly.type
_entity_poly.pdbx_seq_one_letter_code
_entity_poly.pdbx_strand_id
1 'polypeptide(L)'
;MSQLRLEPDVVLVLECSTEVIINRLLNRNQGRVDDNYQTIQRRLQVYIDSTLPVIEYYHSKGKVDGEKSEEEVFEAIKGVFSKLKPGSSDG
;
A
#
# COMPACT_ATOMS: atom_id res chain seq x y z
N MET A 1 -16.35 27.73 -9.86
CA MET A 1 -15.60 26.53 -10.30
C MET A 1 -16.05 25.38 -9.42
N SER A 2 -16.98 24.54 -9.90
CA SER A 2 -17.42 23.35 -9.17
C SER A 2 -16.29 22.34 -9.10
N GLN A 3 -15.77 22.09 -7.89
CA GLN A 3 -14.74 21.09 -7.65
C GLN A 3 -15.37 19.70 -7.77
N LEU A 4 -14.92 18.89 -8.75
CA LEU A 4 -15.29 17.48 -8.85
C LEU A 4 -14.76 16.78 -7.59
N ARG A 5 -15.65 16.36 -6.69
CA ARG A 5 -15.29 15.50 -5.54
C ARG A 5 -15.37 14.05 -6.00
N LEU A 6 -14.28 13.55 -6.57
CA LEU A 6 -14.10 12.13 -6.82
C LEU A 6 -13.51 11.51 -5.55
N GLU A 7 -14.27 10.62 -4.93
CA GLU A 7 -13.81 9.82 -3.80
C GLU A 7 -13.38 8.44 -4.30
N PRO A 8 -12.28 7.87 -3.78
CA PRO A 8 -11.86 6.54 -4.18
C PRO A 8 -12.86 5.48 -3.70
N ASP A 9 -13.28 4.61 -4.61
CA ASP A 9 -14.09 3.42 -4.29
C ASP A 9 -13.37 2.55 -3.26
N VAL A 10 -12.06 2.35 -3.47
CA VAL A 10 -11.18 1.55 -2.61
C VAL A 10 -9.87 2.27 -2.34
N VAL A 11 -9.44 2.17 -1.08
CA VAL A 11 -8.07 2.40 -0.66
C VAL A 11 -7.57 1.05 -0.12
N LEU A 12 -6.35 0.65 -0.47
CA LEU A 12 -5.74 -0.59 -0.02
C LEU A 12 -4.44 -0.26 0.71
N VAL A 13 -4.25 -0.86 1.88
CA VAL A 13 -3.01 -0.75 2.65
C VAL A 13 -2.34 -2.11 2.68
N LEU A 14 -1.16 -2.20 2.08
CA LEU A 14 -0.30 -3.37 2.19
C LEU A 14 0.54 -3.23 3.47
N GLU A 15 0.19 -4.01 4.49
CA GLU A 15 0.89 -4.00 5.76
C GLU A 15 2.04 -5.02 5.73
N CYS A 16 3.23 -4.56 6.09
CA CYS A 16 4.44 -5.36 6.09
C CYS A 16 5.38 -4.81 7.18
N SER A 17 5.99 -5.68 7.97
CA SER A 17 6.93 -5.25 9.00
C SER A 17 8.13 -4.56 8.38
N THR A 18 8.69 -3.62 9.14
CA THR A 18 9.92 -2.89 8.76
C THR A 18 11.07 -3.86 8.45
N GLU A 19 11.18 -4.96 9.21
CA GLU A 19 12.20 -5.98 9.01
C GLU A 19 12.06 -6.66 7.64
N VAL A 20 10.86 -7.12 7.28
CA VAL A 20 10.61 -7.76 5.98
C VAL A 20 10.83 -6.78 4.83
N ILE A 21 10.40 -5.51 4.96
CA ILE A 21 10.63 -4.47 3.95
C ILE A 21 12.13 -4.25 3.73
N ILE A 22 12.90 -4.08 4.82
CA ILE A 22 14.34 -3.86 4.74
C ILE A 22 15.02 -5.06 4.08
N ASN A 23 14.70 -6.28 4.53
CA ASN A 23 15.27 -7.50 3.97
C ASN A 23 14.96 -7.63 2.47
N ARG A 24 13.72 -7.37 2.04
CA ARG A 24 13.35 -7.40 0.61
C ARG A 24 14.08 -6.34 -0.22
N LEU A 25 14.23 -5.13 0.32
CA LEU A 25 14.92 -4.04 -0.38
C LEU A 25 16.43 -4.29 -0.52
N LEU A 26 17.07 -4.82 0.53
CA LEU A 26 18.50 -5.19 0.48
C LEU A 26 18.75 -6.32 -0.53
N ASN A 27 17.84 -7.30 -0.62
CA ASN A 27 17.97 -8.42 -1.55
C ASN A 27 17.60 -8.09 -2.99
N ARG A 28 17.08 -6.87 -3.27
CA ARG A 28 16.63 -6.48 -4.61
C ARG A 28 17.78 -6.42 -5.63
N ASN A 29 19.03 -6.34 -5.17
CA ASN A 29 20.29 -6.55 -5.91
C ASN A 29 20.30 -6.08 -7.39
N GLN A 30 19.69 -4.92 -7.65
CA GLN A 30 19.46 -4.35 -8.99
C GLN A 30 20.49 -3.26 -9.36
N GLY A 31 21.61 -3.19 -8.65
CA GLY A 31 22.70 -2.25 -8.95
C GLY A 31 22.42 -0.78 -8.58
N ARG A 32 21.56 -0.53 -7.58
CA ARG A 32 21.35 0.83 -7.07
C ARG A 32 22.41 1.17 -6.02
N VAL A 33 23.06 2.31 -6.22
CA VAL A 33 24.09 2.87 -5.32
C VAL A 33 23.50 3.26 -3.95
N ASP A 34 22.18 3.41 -3.87
CA ASP A 34 21.44 3.84 -2.67
C ASP A 34 20.95 2.69 -1.77
N ASP A 35 21.23 1.42 -2.08
CA ASP A 35 20.80 0.25 -1.30
C ASP A 35 21.64 0.07 -0.02
N ASN A 36 21.88 1.16 0.70
CA ASN A 36 22.46 1.12 2.04
C ASN A 36 21.34 1.22 3.10
N TYR A 37 21.53 0.50 4.19
CA TYR A 37 20.56 0.38 5.28
C TYR A 37 20.05 1.73 5.78
N GLN A 38 20.93 2.73 5.88
CA GLN A 38 20.60 4.07 6.37
C GLN A 38 19.61 4.79 5.45
N THR A 39 19.82 4.74 4.13
CA THR A 39 18.90 5.31 3.14
C THR A 39 17.54 4.62 3.18
N ILE A 40 17.52 3.29 3.30
CA ILE A 40 16.27 2.51 3.38
C ILE A 40 15.48 2.90 4.63
N GLN A 41 16.12 2.96 5.79
CA GLN A 41 15.47 3.39 7.03
C GLN A 41 14.92 4.82 6.92
N ARG A 42 15.69 5.76 6.35
CA ARG A 42 15.22 7.14 6.20
C ARG A 42 14.01 7.23 5.28
N ARG A 43 14.01 6.51 4.16
CA ARG A 43 12.87 6.44 3.23
C ARG A 43 11.64 5.83 3.89
N LEU A 44 11.82 4.79 4.70
CA LEU A 44 10.72 4.16 5.42
C LEU A 44 10.12 5.07 6.49
N GLN A 45 10.96 5.81 7.24
CA GLN A 45 10.46 6.78 8.21
C GLN A 45 9.62 7.87 7.54
N VAL A 46 10.11 8.44 6.43
CA VAL A 46 9.38 9.46 5.67
C VAL A 46 8.05 8.92 5.15
N TYR A 47 8.02 7.66 4.68
CA TYR A 47 6.79 6.99 4.28
C TYR A 47 5.80 6.89 5.44
N ILE A 48 6.23 6.40 6.61
CA ILE A 48 5.37 6.27 7.80
C ILE A 48 4.80 7.64 8.18
N ASP A 49 5.65 8.65 8.33
CA ASP A 49 5.25 10.00 8.75
C ASP A 49 4.24 10.64 7.78
N SER A 50 4.39 10.36 6.48
CA SER A 50 3.56 10.97 5.43
C SER A 50 2.30 10.17 5.11
N THR A 51 2.34 8.85 5.28
CA THR A 51 1.28 7.94 4.85
C THR A 51 0.32 7.58 5.99
N LEU A 52 0.75 7.58 7.25
CA LEU A 52 -0.16 7.36 8.39
C LEU A 52 -1.36 8.34 8.40
N PRO A 53 -1.18 9.67 8.23
CA PRO A 53 -2.31 10.59 8.19
C PRO A 53 -3.29 10.29 7.04
N VAL A 54 -2.78 9.77 5.91
CA VAL A 54 -3.60 9.39 4.76
C VAL A 54 -4.40 8.11 5.05
N ILE A 55 -3.78 7.14 5.71
CA ILE A 55 -4.45 5.90 6.15
C ILE A 55 -5.56 6.22 7.15
N GLU A 56 -5.27 7.10 8.11
CA GLU A 56 -6.24 7.58 9.10
C GLU A 56 -7.40 8.30 8.43
N TYR A 57 -7.11 9.22 7.50
CA TYR A 57 -8.14 9.95 6.73
C TYR A 57 -9.12 9.01 6.01
N TYR A 58 -8.62 7.90 5.43
CA TYR A 58 -9.46 6.92 4.72
C TYR A 58 -10.00 5.78 5.62
N HIS A 59 -9.78 5.82 6.93
CA HIS A 59 -10.38 4.93 7.96
C HIS A 59 -10.33 3.41 7.65
N SER A 60 -9.22 2.90 7.10
CA SER A 60 -8.98 1.47 6.83
C SER A 60 -9.99 0.80 5.89
N LYS A 61 -10.12 1.31 4.66
CA LYS A 61 -10.52 0.44 3.56
C LYS A 61 -9.38 -0.57 3.31
N GLY A 62 -9.71 -1.87 3.29
CA GLY A 62 -8.87 -3.04 2.97
C GLY A 62 -7.39 -3.03 3.41
N LYS A 63 -7.06 -3.69 4.53
CA LYS A 63 -5.69 -4.08 4.87
C LYS A 63 -5.37 -5.44 4.24
N VAL A 64 -4.24 -5.54 3.55
CA VAL A 64 -3.73 -6.77 2.96
C VAL A 64 -2.35 -7.04 3.56
N ASP A 65 -2.16 -8.25 4.07
CA ASP A 65 -0.87 -8.70 4.58
C ASP A 65 0.11 -8.85 3.42
N GLY A 66 1.08 -7.95 3.35
CA GLY A 66 2.11 -7.88 2.33
C GLY A 66 3.32 -8.78 2.61
N GLU A 67 3.40 -9.46 3.76
CA GLU A 67 4.51 -10.37 4.08
C GLU A 67 4.43 -11.72 3.37
N LYS A 68 3.24 -12.06 2.89
CA LYS A 68 2.95 -13.30 2.16
C LYS A 68 3.62 -13.36 0.79
N SER A 69 3.45 -14.51 0.12
CA SER A 69 3.88 -14.67 -1.27
C SER A 69 3.13 -13.73 -2.21
N GLU A 70 3.70 -13.45 -3.39
CA GLU A 70 3.05 -12.61 -4.40
C GLU A 70 1.66 -13.14 -4.77
N GLU A 71 1.53 -14.46 -4.94
CA GLU A 71 0.27 -15.12 -5.26
C GLU A 71 -0.77 -14.94 -4.15
N GLU A 72 -0.36 -15.11 -2.88
CA GLU A 72 -1.25 -14.94 -1.74
C GLU A 72 -1.73 -13.49 -1.59
N VAL A 73 -0.82 -12.53 -1.78
CA VAL A 73 -1.15 -11.09 -1.77
C VAL A 73 -2.11 -10.77 -2.92
N PHE A 74 -1.87 -11.31 -4.11
CA PHE A 74 -2.73 -11.11 -5.27
C PHE A 74 -4.15 -11.64 -5.05
N GLU A 75 -4.28 -12.86 -4.51
CA GLU A 75 -5.59 -13.44 -4.18
C GLU A 75 -6.31 -12.66 -3.08
N ALA A 76 -5.59 -12.15 -2.08
CA ALA A 76 -6.17 -11.29 -1.05
C ALA A 76 -6.71 -9.97 -1.65
N ILE A 77 -5.96 -9.35 -2.56
CA ILE A 77 -6.38 -8.14 -3.28
C ILE A 77 -7.63 -8.41 -4.11
N LYS A 78 -7.66 -9.50 -4.90
CA LYS A 78 -8.86 -9.93 -5.64
C LYS A 78 -10.08 -10.06 -4.72
N GLY A 79 -9.89 -10.62 -3.54
CA GLY A 79 -10.94 -10.75 -2.52
C GLY A 79 -11.48 -9.42 -1.99
N VAL A 80 -10.70 -8.34 -2.07
CA VAL A 80 -11.20 -6.98 -1.79
C VAL A 80 -12.00 -6.45 -2.96
N PHE A 81 -11.48 -6.59 -4.19
CA PHE A 81 -12.16 -6.08 -5.39
C PHE A 81 -13.46 -6.81 -5.73
N SER A 82 -13.59 -8.10 -5.42
CA SER A 82 -14.83 -8.87 -5.64
C SER A 82 -16.01 -8.39 -4.80
N LYS A 83 -15.74 -7.67 -3.70
CA LYS A 83 -16.76 -7.08 -2.82
C LYS A 83 -17.22 -5.72 -3.31
N LEU A 84 -16.58 -5.15 -4.33
CA LEU A 84 -17.04 -3.94 -4.97
C LEU A 84 -18.19 -4.28 -5.89
N LYS A 85 -19.32 -3.62 -5.68
CA LYS A 85 -20.39 -3.64 -6.68
C LYS A 85 -19.85 -2.94 -7.92
N PRO A 86 -19.98 -3.50 -9.13
CA PRO A 86 -19.81 -2.71 -10.35
C PRO A 86 -20.78 -1.53 -10.22
N GLY A 87 -20.28 -0.32 -10.44
CA GLY A 87 -20.95 0.93 -10.10
C GLY A 87 -22.45 0.86 -10.40
N SER A 88 -23.26 1.07 -9.37
CA SER A 88 -24.66 1.42 -9.57
C SER A 88 -24.66 2.63 -10.50
N SER A 89 -25.06 2.42 -11.75
CA SER A 89 -25.59 3.50 -12.56
C SER A 89 -26.81 4.01 -11.79
N ASP A 90 -26.63 5.09 -11.03
CA ASP A 90 -27.72 5.95 -10.62
C ASP A 90 -28.45 6.33 -11.91
N GLY A 91 -29.70 5.85 -12.02
CA GLY A 91 -30.61 6.15 -13.11
C GLY A 91 -31.19 7.55 -13.01
#